data_AF-A0A2E6U044-F1
#
_entry.id   AF-A0A2E6U044-F1
#
_cell.length_a   1.000
_cell.length_b   1.000
_cell.length_c   1.000
_cell.angle_alpha   90.00
_cell.angle_beta   90.00
_cell.angle_gamma   90.00
#
_symmetry.space_group_name_H-M   'P 1'
#
loop_
_entity.id
_entity.type
_entity.pdbx_description
1 polymer ?
#
loop_
_entity_poly.entity_id
_entity_poly.type
_entity_poly.pdbx_seq_one_letter_code
_entity_poly.pdbx_strand_id
1 'polypeptide(L)'
;METPCPVCQTPIQPDEQKTCPACGVSHHKRCWLGHGGCTTAGCLESPGGLEVQTSPIPVQMPEPPPTGETVPTVAAVPEPVAASAPSAVQETGPKRKLGVLVSVGPRHPNFEHGVRLAEAAMRSGMEVYLYCLDDAVLGIADARLQSMRGSGLRLFGCEFARRRRKMPPDELAIYGGLTMLSDLTAATDRFVSFN
;
A
#
# COMPACT_ATOMS: atom_id res chain seq x y z
N MET A 1 -15.57 31.11 24.05
CA MET A 1 -14.92 29.83 23.74
C MET A 1 -15.01 29.64 22.24
N GLU A 2 -13.91 29.79 21.54
CA GLU A 2 -13.85 29.67 20.07
C GLU A 2 -13.95 28.19 19.68
N THR A 3 -14.85 27.83 18.76
CA THR A 3 -15.02 26.44 18.32
C THR A 3 -13.91 26.08 17.34
N PRO A 4 -13.02 25.12 17.66
CA PRO A 4 -11.98 24.69 16.74
C PRO A 4 -12.56 23.82 15.63
N CYS A 5 -12.05 23.97 14.41
CA CYS A 5 -12.41 23.12 13.29
C CYS A 5 -11.79 21.73 13.44
N PRO A 6 -12.57 20.63 13.31
CA PRO A 6 -12.04 19.27 13.46
C PRO A 6 -11.09 18.85 12.33
N VAL A 7 -11.04 19.60 11.22
CA VAL A 7 -10.18 19.31 10.07
C VAL A 7 -8.80 19.94 10.21
N CYS A 8 -8.74 21.24 10.53
CA CYS A 8 -7.49 22.01 10.57
C CYS A 8 -7.11 22.49 11.97
N GLN A 9 -7.94 22.22 12.97
CA GLN A 9 -7.74 22.55 14.39
C GLN A 9 -7.57 24.05 14.69
N THR A 10 -7.93 24.91 13.74
CA THR A 10 -7.93 26.37 13.92
C THR A 10 -9.31 26.88 14.36
N PRO A 11 -9.37 28.01 15.09
CA PRO A 11 -10.63 28.61 15.52
C PRO A 11 -11.49 29.01 14.31
N ILE A 12 -12.79 28.69 14.38
CA ILE A 12 -13.75 29.03 13.34
C ILE A 12 -14.35 30.40 13.63
N GLN A 13 -14.27 31.29 12.64
CA GLN A 13 -14.99 32.57 12.66
C GLN A 13 -16.47 32.34 12.31
N PRO A 14 -17.42 33.03 12.95
CA PRO A 14 -18.85 32.82 12.73
C PRO A 14 -19.31 33.05 11.28
N ASP A 15 -18.62 33.93 10.54
CA ASP A 15 -18.91 34.17 9.11
C ASP A 15 -18.43 33.03 8.19
N GLU A 16 -17.42 32.27 8.61
CA GLU A 16 -16.84 31.15 7.83
C GLU A 16 -17.30 29.78 8.35
N GLN A 17 -18.25 29.75 9.27
CA GLN A 17 -18.75 28.54 9.90
C GLN A 17 -19.78 27.82 9.01
N LYS A 18 -19.60 26.51 8.85
CA LYS A 18 -20.60 25.59 8.30
C LYS A 18 -20.86 24.50 9.33
N THR A 19 -22.10 24.43 9.79
CA THR A 19 -22.56 23.40 10.72
C THR A 19 -23.14 22.22 9.94
N CYS A 20 -22.69 21.02 10.30
CA CYS A 20 -23.20 19.76 9.79
C CYS A 20 -24.68 19.57 10.21
N PRO A 21 -25.66 19.46 9.28
CA PRO A 21 -27.03 19.17 9.65
C PRO A 21 -27.26 17.78 10.28
N ALA A 22 -26.38 16.80 10.07
CA ALA A 22 -26.50 15.46 10.67
C ALA A 22 -25.96 15.34 12.10
N CYS A 23 -24.81 15.97 12.41
CA CYS A 23 -24.16 15.83 13.73
C CYS A 23 -24.03 17.14 14.52
N GLY A 24 -24.36 18.30 13.92
CA GLY A 24 -24.24 19.60 14.57
C GLY A 24 -22.82 20.13 14.73
N VAL A 25 -21.79 19.41 14.24
CA VAL A 25 -20.39 19.85 14.36
C VAL A 25 -20.07 20.96 13.37
N SER A 26 -19.35 21.96 13.86
CA SER A 26 -18.95 23.14 13.10
C SER A 26 -17.61 22.95 12.40
N HIS A 27 -17.56 23.34 11.14
CA HIS A 27 -16.38 23.29 10.27
C HIS A 27 -16.20 24.63 9.58
N HIS A 28 -15.00 24.94 9.06
CA HIS A 28 -14.90 26.03 8.07
C HIS A 28 -15.64 25.63 6.80
N LYS A 29 -16.34 26.57 6.15
CA LYS A 29 -16.97 26.39 4.84
C LYS A 29 -16.00 25.76 3.83
N ARG A 30 -14.75 26.25 3.81
CA ARG A 30 -13.69 25.71 2.95
C ARG A 30 -13.29 24.27 3.30
N CYS A 31 -13.12 23.96 4.58
CA CYS A 31 -12.76 22.61 5.02
C CYS A 31 -13.88 21.61 4.73
N TRP A 32 -15.14 22.02 4.92
CA TRP A 32 -16.30 21.22 4.57
C TRP A 32 -16.35 20.88 3.07
N LEU A 33 -16.22 21.89 2.20
CA LEU A 33 -16.22 21.67 0.75
C LEU A 33 -15.00 20.86 0.28
N GLY A 34 -13.82 21.16 0.84
CA GLY A 34 -12.57 20.48 0.45
C GLY A 34 -12.55 18.99 0.80
N HIS A 35 -13.20 18.60 1.89
CA HIS A 35 -13.33 17.19 2.28
C HIS A 35 -14.57 16.51 1.69
N GLY A 36 -15.47 17.26 1.03
CA GLY A 36 -16.69 16.72 0.43
C GLY A 36 -17.77 16.32 1.44
N GLY A 37 -17.73 16.86 2.66
CA GLY A 37 -18.68 16.52 3.72
C GLY A 37 -18.10 16.61 5.13
N CYS A 38 -18.82 16.01 6.07
CA CYS A 38 -18.44 15.98 7.48
C CYS A 38 -17.28 15.00 7.73
N THR A 39 -16.30 15.39 8.55
CA THR A 39 -15.19 14.50 8.93
C THR A 39 -15.40 13.82 10.29
N THR A 40 -16.56 14.03 10.92
CA THR A 40 -16.93 13.34 12.17
C THR A 40 -17.15 11.85 11.88
N ALA A 41 -16.44 10.99 12.61
CA ALA A 41 -16.56 9.54 12.46
C ALA A 41 -18.02 9.09 12.68
N GLY A 42 -18.55 8.30 11.74
CA GLY A 42 -19.93 7.81 11.79
C GLY A 42 -21.02 8.83 11.42
N CYS A 43 -20.65 10.02 10.95
CA CYS A 43 -21.62 11.00 10.48
C CYS A 43 -22.18 10.63 9.10
N LEU A 44 -23.49 10.79 8.92
CA LEU A 44 -24.20 10.48 7.67
C LEU A 44 -23.73 11.35 6.49
N GLU A 45 -23.30 12.58 6.77
CA GLU A 45 -22.75 13.50 5.76
C GLU A 45 -21.25 13.28 5.50
N SER A 46 -20.67 12.20 6.03
CA SER A 46 -19.27 11.88 5.77
C SER A 46 -19.11 11.26 4.37
N PRO A 47 -18.05 11.62 3.61
CA PRO A 47 -17.81 11.07 2.26
C PRO A 47 -17.57 9.55 2.21
N GLY A 48 -17.56 8.88 3.37
CA GLY A 48 -17.41 7.43 3.53
C GLY A 48 -18.70 6.67 3.83
N GLY A 49 -19.88 7.26 3.62
CA GLY A 49 -21.18 6.60 3.71
C GLY A 49 -21.38 5.54 2.62
N LEU A 50 -20.59 4.47 2.65
CA LEU A 50 -20.94 3.22 1.97
C LEU A 50 -22.03 2.56 2.81
N GLU A 51 -23.25 2.54 2.24
CA GLU A 51 -24.34 1.68 2.65
C GLU A 51 -23.80 0.26 2.92
N VAL A 52 -23.77 -0.11 4.20
CA VAL A 52 -23.62 -1.51 4.57
C VAL A 52 -24.92 -2.18 4.17
N GLN A 53 -24.93 -2.83 3.01
CA GLN A 53 -25.98 -3.77 2.66
C GLN A 53 -25.95 -4.90 3.68
N THR A 54 -26.77 -4.80 4.71
CA THR A 54 -27.10 -5.87 5.66
C THR A 54 -28.03 -6.87 4.98
N SER A 55 -27.52 -7.55 3.94
CA SER A 55 -28.10 -8.82 3.53
C SER A 55 -27.49 -9.89 4.44
N PRO A 56 -28.30 -10.65 5.21
CA PRO A 56 -27.77 -11.76 6.00
C PRO A 56 -27.25 -12.82 5.02
N ILE A 57 -25.92 -12.97 4.96
CA ILE A 57 -25.30 -14.13 4.34
C ILE A 57 -25.65 -15.32 5.27
N PRO A 58 -26.36 -16.36 4.81
CA PRO A 58 -26.61 -17.52 5.63
C PRO A 58 -25.27 -18.21 5.88
N VAL A 59 -24.82 -18.22 7.13
CA VAL A 59 -23.64 -18.98 7.55
C VAL A 59 -24.05 -20.44 7.57
N GLN A 60 -23.81 -21.14 6.47
CA GLN A 60 -23.96 -22.59 6.42
C GLN A 60 -22.71 -23.20 7.04
N MET A 61 -22.87 -23.70 8.27
CA MET A 61 -21.87 -24.44 9.00
C MET A 61 -21.55 -25.73 8.20
N PRO A 62 -20.29 -26.01 7.83
CA PRO A 62 -19.97 -27.28 7.18
C PRO A 62 -20.22 -28.42 8.17
N GLU A 63 -21.00 -29.41 7.74
CA GLU A 63 -21.25 -30.64 8.50
C GLU A 63 -19.91 -31.37 8.75
N PRO A 64 -19.73 -31.98 9.94
CA PRO A 64 -18.52 -32.73 10.23
C PRO A 64 -18.39 -33.92 9.27
N PRO A 65 -17.17 -34.25 8.80
CA PRO A 65 -16.98 -35.35 7.87
C PRO A 65 -17.33 -36.70 8.51
N PRO A 66 -17.94 -37.64 7.76
CA PRO A 66 -18.14 -38.99 8.25
C PRO A 66 -16.79 -39.69 8.44
N THR A 67 -16.60 -40.23 9.64
CA THR A 67 -15.52 -41.16 9.96
C THR A 67 -15.71 -42.47 9.20
N GLY A 68 -14.69 -42.84 8.43
CA GLY A 68 -14.47 -44.19 7.95
C GLY A 68 -14.78 -44.37 6.47
N GLU A 69 -13.74 -44.44 5.64
CA GLU A 69 -13.44 -45.66 4.87
C GLU A 69 -12.12 -45.50 4.12
N THR A 70 -11.54 -46.65 3.83
CA THR A 70 -10.12 -46.98 3.67
C THR A 70 -9.41 -46.35 2.46
N VAL A 71 -8.16 -45.96 2.68
CA VAL A 71 -7.17 -45.58 1.64
C VAL A 71 -6.73 -46.82 0.84
N PRO A 72 -6.88 -46.87 -0.49
CA PRO A 72 -6.09 -47.79 -1.31
C PRO A 72 -4.73 -47.16 -1.65
N THR A 73 -3.71 -48.02 -1.57
CA THR A 73 -2.30 -47.73 -1.79
C THR A 73 -1.91 -47.91 -3.28
N VAL A 74 -0.73 -47.34 -3.61
CA VAL A 74 0.15 -47.55 -4.78
C VAL A 74 -0.12 -46.70 -6.03
N ALA A 75 0.79 -45.75 -6.33
CA ALA A 75 1.89 -45.98 -7.29
C ALA A 75 2.69 -44.69 -7.57
N ALA A 76 4.00 -44.85 -7.66
CA ALA A 76 5.08 -43.87 -7.83
C ALA A 76 4.88 -42.77 -8.90
N VAL A 77 5.46 -41.59 -8.59
CA VAL A 77 5.88 -40.56 -9.55
C VAL A 77 7.35 -40.23 -9.24
N PRO A 78 8.26 -40.12 -10.24
CA PRO A 78 9.70 -40.24 -10.04
C PRO A 78 10.40 -38.95 -9.55
N GLU A 79 11.44 -39.12 -8.73
CA GLU A 79 12.55 -38.16 -8.53
C GLU A 79 13.59 -38.29 -9.68
N PRO A 80 14.67 -37.49 -9.75
CA PRO A 80 14.78 -36.02 -9.74
C PRO A 80 15.65 -35.52 -10.93
N VAL A 81 15.61 -34.22 -11.28
CA VAL A 81 16.72 -33.59 -12.01
C VAL A 81 17.08 -32.23 -11.41
N ALA A 82 18.26 -32.21 -10.80
CA ALA A 82 18.95 -31.04 -10.28
C ALA A 82 19.58 -30.22 -11.42
N ALA A 83 19.57 -28.89 -11.27
CA ALA A 83 20.57 -27.92 -11.77
C ALA A 83 19.97 -26.50 -11.59
N SER A 84 20.56 -25.53 -10.90
CA SER A 84 21.86 -25.41 -10.27
C SER A 84 21.77 -24.31 -9.22
N ALA A 85 22.27 -24.58 -8.03
CA ALA A 85 22.62 -23.53 -7.08
C ALA A 85 23.87 -22.76 -7.57
N PRO A 86 23.96 -21.45 -7.33
CA PRO A 86 25.20 -20.83 -6.91
C PRO A 86 25.11 -20.63 -5.39
N SER A 87 25.79 -21.49 -4.64
CA SER A 87 27.10 -21.19 -4.06
C SER A 87 27.07 -20.00 -3.09
N ALA A 88 26.96 -20.37 -1.81
CA ALA A 88 27.53 -19.68 -0.65
C ALA A 88 27.41 -18.14 -0.64
N VAL A 89 26.31 -17.61 -0.08
CA VAL A 89 26.31 -16.25 0.43
C VAL A 89 26.65 -16.29 1.91
N GLN A 90 27.92 -16.01 2.17
CA GLN A 90 28.47 -15.74 3.48
C GLN A 90 27.61 -14.68 4.18
N GLU A 91 27.25 -14.93 5.45
CA GLU A 91 26.69 -13.92 6.35
C GLU A 91 27.75 -12.84 6.66
N THR A 92 27.93 -11.93 5.70
CA THR A 92 28.49 -10.60 6.00
C THR A 92 27.46 -9.84 6.83
N GLY A 93 27.89 -9.07 7.84
CA GLY A 93 27.03 -8.35 8.79
C GLY A 93 25.87 -7.54 8.17
N PRO A 94 24.97 -6.98 9.00
CA PRO A 94 23.67 -6.48 8.54
C PRO A 94 23.81 -5.53 7.35
N LYS A 95 23.29 -5.95 6.19
CA LYS A 95 23.23 -5.10 4.99
C LYS A 95 22.37 -3.90 5.30
N ARG A 96 22.89 -2.70 5.02
CA ARG A 96 22.14 -1.45 5.20
C ARG A 96 20.89 -1.46 4.33
N LYS A 97 19.76 -1.11 4.92
CA LYS A 97 18.42 -1.10 4.31
C LYS A 97 18.02 0.32 3.97
N LEU A 98 17.72 0.57 2.70
CA LEU A 98 17.19 1.84 2.22
C LEU A 98 15.73 1.67 1.79
N GLY A 99 14.86 2.48 2.36
CA GLY A 99 13.50 2.69 1.86
C GLY A 99 13.46 3.90 0.93
N VAL A 100 12.83 3.74 -0.22
CA VAL A 100 12.58 4.81 -1.18
C VAL A 100 11.09 4.89 -1.44
N LEU A 101 10.49 6.05 -1.20
CA LEU A 101 9.12 6.37 -1.57
C LEU A 101 9.11 7.25 -2.80
N VAL A 102 8.31 6.92 -3.80
CA VAL A 102 8.02 7.79 -4.93
C VAL A 102 6.52 7.97 -5.00
N SER A 103 6.02 9.20 -4.98
CA SER A 103 4.58 9.50 -5.10
C SER A 103 4.18 10.12 -6.45
N VAL A 104 5.16 10.52 -7.26
CA VAL A 104 4.94 11.15 -8.57
C VAL A 104 4.98 10.15 -9.72
N GLY A 105 4.23 10.45 -10.80
CA GLY A 105 4.19 9.62 -12.00
C GLY A 105 5.50 9.61 -12.80
N PRO A 106 5.65 8.67 -13.75
CA PRO A 106 6.90 8.43 -14.50
C PRO A 106 7.36 9.59 -15.39
N ARG A 107 6.48 10.57 -15.65
CA ARG A 107 6.82 11.78 -16.41
C ARG A 107 7.47 12.87 -15.57
N HIS A 108 7.42 12.76 -14.23
CA HIS A 108 7.96 13.76 -13.33
C HIS A 108 9.45 13.48 -13.05
N PRO A 109 10.33 14.50 -13.01
CA PRO A 109 11.77 14.31 -12.77
C PRO A 109 12.08 13.55 -11.47
N ASN A 110 11.28 13.74 -10.42
CA ASN A 110 11.50 13.05 -9.14
C ASN A 110 11.26 11.53 -9.22
N PHE A 111 10.50 11.04 -10.21
CA PHE A 111 10.43 9.60 -10.47
C PHE A 111 11.79 9.07 -10.92
N GLU A 112 12.44 9.76 -11.87
CA GLU A 112 13.79 9.38 -12.33
C GLU A 112 14.81 9.44 -11.19
N HIS A 113 14.78 10.50 -10.37
CA HIS A 113 15.67 10.64 -9.22
C HIS A 113 15.49 9.50 -8.22
N GLY A 114 14.26 9.11 -7.91
CA GLY A 114 13.97 7.97 -7.04
C GLY A 114 14.49 6.64 -7.59
N VAL A 115 14.25 6.37 -8.88
CA VAL A 115 14.74 5.17 -9.58
C VAL A 115 16.27 5.13 -9.56
N ARG A 116 16.95 6.24 -9.87
CA ARG A 116 18.42 6.31 -9.90
C ARG A 116 19.05 6.20 -8.52
N LEU A 117 18.42 6.75 -7.49
CA LEU A 117 18.86 6.55 -6.11
C LEU A 117 18.79 5.07 -5.73
N ALA A 118 17.66 4.42 -6.02
CA ALA A 118 17.48 3.00 -5.74
C ALA A 118 18.54 2.15 -6.46
N GLU A 119 18.78 2.41 -7.75
CA GLU A 119 19.80 1.73 -8.53
C GLU A 119 21.21 1.92 -7.96
N ALA A 120 21.57 3.15 -7.59
CA ALA A 120 22.86 3.45 -6.98
C ALA A 120 23.05 2.79 -5.61
N ALA A 121 22.00 2.74 -4.80
CA ALA A 121 22.01 2.07 -3.51
C ALA A 121 22.18 0.55 -3.66
N MET A 122 21.48 -0.07 -4.62
CA MET A 122 21.66 -1.49 -4.94
C MET A 122 23.08 -1.79 -5.40
N ARG A 123 23.65 -0.98 -6.30
CA ARG A 123 25.06 -1.12 -6.73
C ARG A 123 26.05 -0.97 -5.58
N SER A 124 25.67 -0.28 -4.50
CA SER A 124 26.47 -0.13 -3.29
C SER A 124 26.28 -1.30 -2.29
N GLY A 125 25.56 -2.36 -2.68
CA GLY A 125 25.33 -3.55 -1.86
C GLY A 125 24.25 -3.38 -0.79
N MET A 126 23.44 -2.31 -0.86
CA MET A 126 22.33 -2.09 0.07
C MET A 126 21.12 -2.94 -0.29
N GLU A 127 20.33 -3.30 0.72
CA GLU A 127 19.01 -3.85 0.49
C GLU A 127 18.03 -2.70 0.26
N VAL A 128 17.41 -2.67 -0.91
CA VAL A 128 16.56 -1.54 -1.33
C VAL A 128 15.11 -2.00 -1.43
N TYR A 129 14.25 -1.18 -0.84
CA TYR A 129 12.81 -1.31 -0.87
C TYR A 129 12.24 -0.05 -1.51
N LEU A 130 11.51 -0.19 -2.61
CA LEU A 130 10.91 0.94 -3.32
C LEU A 130 9.40 0.83 -3.27
N TYR A 131 8.73 1.86 -2.78
CA TYR A 131 7.28 1.95 -2.69
C TYR A 131 6.75 3.02 -3.64
N CYS A 132 5.89 2.61 -4.58
CA CYS A 132 5.17 3.51 -5.47
C CYS A 132 3.81 3.87 -4.87
N LEU A 133 3.64 5.15 -4.54
CA LEU A 133 2.39 5.74 -4.03
C LEU A 133 1.76 6.64 -5.10
N ASP A 134 0.46 6.92 -4.95
CA ASP A 134 -0.29 7.85 -5.81
C ASP A 134 -0.07 7.65 -7.31
N ASP A 135 0.54 8.61 -8.01
CA ASP A 135 0.76 8.54 -9.46
C ASP A 135 1.95 7.65 -9.85
N ALA A 136 2.86 7.38 -8.91
CA ALA A 136 4.03 6.54 -9.17
C ALA A 136 3.65 5.09 -9.53
N VAL A 137 2.45 4.63 -9.15
CA VAL A 137 1.96 3.29 -9.51
C VAL A 137 1.86 3.09 -11.02
N LEU A 138 1.69 4.17 -11.79
CA LEU A 138 1.70 4.12 -13.26
C LEU A 138 3.09 3.74 -13.81
N GLY A 139 4.14 3.93 -13.02
CA GLY A 139 5.51 3.60 -13.36
C GLY A 139 5.95 2.20 -12.94
N ILE A 140 5.10 1.38 -12.29
CA ILE A 140 5.47 0.03 -11.81
C ILE A 140 6.07 -0.83 -12.94
N ALA A 141 5.51 -0.73 -14.15
CA ALA A 141 5.97 -1.47 -15.33
C ALA A 141 7.24 -0.89 -16.00
N ASP A 142 7.85 0.16 -15.45
CA ASP A 142 9.10 0.73 -15.99
C ASP A 142 10.18 -0.36 -16.05
N ALA A 143 10.79 -0.53 -17.23
CA ALA A 143 11.76 -1.58 -17.48
C ALA A 143 12.95 -1.57 -16.50
N ARG A 144 13.34 -0.39 -16.00
CA ARG A 144 14.42 -0.24 -15.01
C ARG A 144 14.00 -0.80 -13.66
N LEU A 145 12.78 -0.49 -13.20
CA LEU A 145 12.24 -1.03 -11.95
C LEU A 145 12.12 -2.55 -12.03
N GLN A 146 11.63 -3.08 -13.16
CA GLN A 146 11.50 -4.53 -13.36
C GLN A 146 12.86 -5.24 -13.46
N SER A 147 13.84 -4.64 -14.13
CA SER A 147 15.22 -5.15 -14.17
C SER A 147 15.86 -5.17 -12.77
N MET A 148 15.68 -4.10 -11.99
CA MET A 148 16.17 -4.04 -10.61
C MET A 148 15.44 -5.03 -9.71
N ARG A 149 14.13 -5.26 -9.90
CA ARG A 149 13.36 -6.29 -9.18
C ARG A 149 13.95 -7.68 -9.42
N GLY A 150 14.28 -8.01 -10.67
CA GLY A 150 15.00 -9.25 -10.99
C GLY A 150 16.37 -9.36 -10.33
N SER A 151 17.00 -8.22 -10.00
CA SER A 151 18.30 -8.13 -9.33
C SER A 151 18.21 -7.98 -7.80
N GLY A 152 17.02 -8.07 -7.21
CA GLY A 152 16.81 -8.05 -5.76
C GLY A 152 16.15 -6.79 -5.18
N LEU A 153 15.66 -5.86 -6.00
CA LEU A 153 14.82 -4.75 -5.51
C LEU A 153 13.49 -5.29 -4.98
N ARG A 154 13.14 -4.92 -3.76
CA ARG A 154 11.81 -5.20 -3.20
C ARG A 154 10.85 -4.08 -3.62
N LEU A 155 10.10 -4.32 -4.68
CA LEU A 155 9.19 -3.35 -5.29
C LEU A 155 7.76 -3.50 -4.75
N PHE A 156 7.19 -2.40 -4.25
CA PHE A 156 5.85 -2.33 -3.69
C PHE A 156 5.00 -1.27 -4.41
N GLY A 157 3.69 -1.49 -4.43
CA GLY A 157 2.73 -0.56 -4.98
C GLY A 157 1.53 -0.34 -4.07
N CYS A 158 0.99 0.87 -4.07
CA CYS A 158 -0.26 1.16 -3.37
C CYS A 158 -1.46 0.50 -4.06
N GLU A 159 -2.08 -0.47 -3.39
CA GLU A 159 -3.26 -1.19 -3.93
C GLU A 159 -4.44 -0.25 -4.17
N PHE A 160 -4.64 0.73 -3.28
CA PHE A 160 -5.71 1.73 -3.45
C PHE A 160 -5.49 2.56 -4.72
N ALA A 161 -4.28 3.03 -4.95
CA ALA A 161 -3.92 3.81 -6.14
C ALA A 161 -4.06 3.00 -7.44
N ARG A 162 -3.71 1.71 -7.42
CA ARG A 162 -3.91 0.76 -8.53
C ARG A 162 -5.39 0.61 -8.88
N ARG A 163 -6.22 0.30 -7.86
CA ARG A 163 -7.67 0.11 -8.01
C ARG A 163 -8.38 1.37 -8.49
N ARG A 164 -8.06 2.53 -7.91
CA ARG A 164 -8.64 3.83 -8.29
C ARG A 164 -8.39 4.17 -9.75
N ARG A 165 -7.22 3.76 -10.28
CA ARG A 165 -6.82 3.97 -11.68
C ARG A 165 -7.25 2.83 -12.61
N LYS A 166 -7.98 1.83 -12.10
CA LYS A 166 -8.49 0.67 -12.86
C LYS A 166 -7.37 -0.09 -13.59
N MET A 167 -6.19 -0.15 -12.99
CA MET A 167 -5.10 -0.95 -13.54
C MET A 167 -5.43 -2.44 -13.38
N PRO A 168 -5.06 -3.29 -14.35
CA PRO A 168 -5.30 -4.72 -14.27
C PRO A 168 -4.54 -5.33 -13.07
N PRO A 169 -5.02 -6.45 -12.53
CA PRO A 169 -4.23 -7.22 -11.59
C PRO A 169 -2.99 -7.78 -12.32
N ASP A 170 -1.83 -7.59 -11.71
CA ASP A 170 -0.54 -8.06 -12.20
C ASP A 170 0.37 -8.42 -11.02
N GLU A 171 1.53 -9.02 -11.32
CA GLU A 171 2.53 -9.45 -10.33
C GLU A 171 3.84 -8.64 -10.44
N LEU A 172 3.79 -7.45 -11.07
CA LEU A 172 4.95 -6.60 -11.31
C LEU A 172 5.47 -5.94 -10.03
N ALA A 173 4.66 -5.91 -8.97
CA ALA A 173 5.01 -5.46 -7.63
C ALA A 173 4.19 -6.19 -6.56
N ILE A 174 4.63 -6.09 -5.31
CA ILE A 174 3.81 -6.50 -4.17
C ILE A 174 2.89 -5.33 -3.83
N TYR A 175 1.58 -5.53 -4.02
CA TYR A 175 0.60 -4.49 -3.73
C TYR A 175 0.13 -4.54 -2.27
N GLY A 176 0.03 -3.37 -1.63
CA GLY A 176 -0.37 -3.26 -0.23
C GLY A 176 -0.96 -1.89 0.13
N GLY A 177 -1.46 -1.80 1.36
CA GLY A 177 -1.98 -0.55 1.94
C GLY A 177 -0.88 0.34 2.54
N LEU A 178 -1.30 1.44 3.17
CA LEU A 178 -0.38 2.36 3.86
C LEU A 178 0.30 1.75 5.10
N THR A 179 -0.29 0.72 5.70
CA THR A 179 0.36 -0.03 6.79
C THR A 179 1.71 -0.61 6.34
N MET A 180 1.77 -1.15 5.12
CA MET A 180 3.01 -1.67 4.54
C MET A 180 4.08 -0.58 4.37
N LEU A 181 3.67 0.64 4.06
CA LEU A 181 4.58 1.80 3.99
C LEU A 181 5.09 2.19 5.39
N SER A 182 4.23 2.15 6.41
CA SER A 182 4.62 2.38 7.80
C SER A 182 5.63 1.34 8.26
N ASP A 183 5.37 0.07 8.00
CA ASP A 183 6.26 -1.05 8.34
C ASP A 183 7.61 -0.89 7.63
N LEU A 184 7.59 -0.47 6.35
CA LEU A 184 8.81 -0.25 5.59
C LEU A 184 9.67 0.88 6.16
N THR A 185 9.02 1.97 6.57
CA THR A 185 9.70 3.11 7.20
C THR A 185 10.37 2.69 8.51
N ALA A 186 9.73 1.80 9.28
CA ALA A 186 10.30 1.27 10.52
C ALA A 186 11.40 0.22 10.30
N ALA A 187 11.33 -0.55 9.20
CA ALA A 187 12.25 -1.65 8.93
C ALA A 187 13.54 -1.24 8.19
N THR A 188 13.65 0.01 7.75
CA THR A 188 14.80 0.53 6.98
C THR A 188 15.68 1.44 7.84
N ASP A 189 16.99 1.44 7.58
CA ASP A 189 17.94 2.31 8.32
C ASP A 189 17.80 3.77 7.90
N ARG A 190 17.41 3.99 6.64
CA ARG A 190 17.14 5.30 6.05
C ARG A 190 15.94 5.20 5.14
N PHE A 191 15.15 6.27 5.12
CA PHE A 191 13.98 6.40 4.28
C PHE A 191 14.02 7.75 3.55
N VAL A 192 13.85 7.73 2.24
CA VAL A 192 13.89 8.94 1.39
C VAL A 192 12.65 8.99 0.52
N SER A 193 12.00 10.16 0.46
CA SER A 193 10.79 10.38 -0.34
C SER A 193 11.01 11.32 -1.51
N PHE A 194 10.39 11.01 -2.63
CA PHE A 194 10.37 11.78 -3.86
C PHE A 194 8.94 12.12 -4.24
N ASN A 195 8.60 13.42 -4.17
CA ASN A 195 7.24 13.94 -4.25
C ASN A 195 7.07 14.95 -5.38
#